data_AF-A0A090T5F0-F1
#
_entry.id   AF-A0A090T5F0-F1
#
_cell.length_a   1.000
_cell.length_b   1.000
_cell.length_c   1.000
_cell.angle_alpha   90.00
_cell.angle_beta   90.00
_cell.angle_gamma   90.00
#
_symmetry.space_group_name_H-M   'P 1'
#
loop_
_entity.id
_entity.type
_entity.pdbx_description
1 polymer ?
#
loop_
_entity_poly.entity_id
_entity_poly.type
_entity_poly.pdbx_seq_one_letter_code
_entity_poly.pdbx_strand_id
1 'polypeptide(L)'
;MQLSANDLGQKQLQLVYADNGKHDELSDAVSVEANTLYLRVNFDGYRYQFRYSEDAINWKKVGTAVSAVPISDEGSDDIFRFTGPMVGMFVCDVSGQGRYADFGYFDYQEKH
;
A
#
# COMPACT_ATOMS: atom_id res chain seq x y z
N MET A 1 -0.38 -0.34 1.27
CA MET A 1 -1.69 0.19 1.72
C MET A 1 -2.76 -0.82 1.37
N GLN A 2 -3.69 -1.05 2.28
CA GLN A 2 -4.79 -2.00 2.14
C GLN A 2 -6.10 -1.30 2.50
N LEU A 3 -7.10 -1.39 1.62
CA LEU A 3 -8.48 -1.07 1.93
C LEU A 3 -9.22 -2.36 2.27
N SER A 4 -9.77 -2.46 3.47
CA SER A 4 -10.53 -3.61 3.96
C SER A 4 -11.83 -3.14 4.61
N ALA A 5 -12.60 -4.06 5.20
CA ALA A 5 -13.74 -3.72 6.03
C ALA A 5 -13.52 -4.26 7.45
N ASN A 6 -13.93 -3.50 8.46
CA ASN A 6 -13.93 -3.96 9.85
C ASN A 6 -15.13 -4.89 10.12
N ASP A 7 -15.27 -5.37 11.36
CA ASP A 7 -16.35 -6.27 11.79
C ASP A 7 -17.76 -5.66 11.66
N LEU A 8 -17.86 -4.34 11.56
CA LEU A 8 -19.11 -3.61 11.33
C LEU A 8 -19.40 -3.37 9.84
N GLY A 9 -18.53 -3.86 8.94
CA GLY A 9 -18.63 -3.66 7.50
C GLY A 9 -18.20 -2.28 7.02
N GLN A 10 -17.59 -1.45 7.88
CA GLN A 10 -17.12 -0.12 7.51
C GLN A 10 -15.76 -0.21 6.83
N LYS A 11 -15.57 0.54 5.74
CA LYS A 11 -14.31 0.50 5.00
C LYS A 11 -13.21 1.18 5.81
N GLN A 12 -12.05 0.54 5.86
CA GLN A 12 -10.87 1.05 6.55
C GLN A 12 -9.64 0.95 5.66
N LEU A 13 -8.86 2.03 5.61
CA LEU A 13 -7.56 2.09 4.96
C LEU A 13 -6.45 1.96 6.00
N GLN A 14 -5.48 1.10 5.74
CA GLN A 14 -4.33 0.90 6.63
C GLN A 14 -3.03 0.69 5.86
N LEU A 15 -1.91 1.09 6.46
CA LEU A 15 -0.59 0.76 5.95
C LEU A 15 -0.08 -0.54 6.58
N VAL A 16 -0.19 -1.62 5.82
CA VAL A 16 0.38 -2.93 6.16
C VAL A 16 1.78 -3.07 5.58
N TYR A 17 2.66 -3.72 6.35
CA TYR A 17 4.06 -3.95 6.03
C TYR A 17 4.44 -5.40 6.31
N ALA A 18 5.33 -5.95 5.49
CA ALA A 18 5.88 -7.28 5.68
C ALA A 18 7.39 -7.26 5.45
N ASP A 19 8.13 -7.88 6.37
CA ASP A 19 9.60 -7.95 6.34
C ASP A 19 10.08 -9.26 6.95
N ASN A 20 10.85 -10.04 6.17
CA ASN A 20 11.36 -11.36 6.54
C ASN A 20 10.31 -12.25 7.24
N GLY A 21 9.11 -12.31 6.66
CA GLY A 21 7.99 -13.14 7.14
C GLY A 21 7.21 -12.55 8.33
N LYS A 22 7.61 -11.39 8.86
CA LYS A 22 6.87 -10.68 9.92
C LYS A 22 5.91 -9.69 9.29
N HIS A 23 4.66 -9.72 9.75
CA HIS A 23 3.61 -8.79 9.37
C HIS A 23 3.47 -7.70 10.44
N ASP A 24 3.30 -6.44 10.01
CA ASP A 24 3.11 -5.29 10.87
C ASP A 24 2.13 -4.26 10.28
N GLU A 25 1.54 -3.45 11.14
CA GLU A 25 0.63 -2.34 10.82
C GLU A 25 1.31 -1.02 11.16
N LEU A 26 1.80 -0.30 10.14
CA LEU A 26 2.59 0.93 10.33
C LEU A 26 1.72 2.20 10.44
N SER A 27 0.41 2.04 10.58
CA SER A 27 -0.53 3.14 10.83
C SER A 27 -1.77 2.65 11.55
N ASP A 28 -2.43 3.57 12.26
CA ASP A 28 -3.83 3.39 12.66
C ASP A 28 -4.72 3.20 11.43
N ALA A 29 -5.83 2.51 11.62
CA ALA A 29 -6.88 2.36 10.61
C ALA A 29 -7.61 3.70 10.40
N VAL A 30 -7.82 4.06 9.13
CA VAL A 30 -8.54 5.27 8.74
C VAL A 30 -9.89 4.87 8.17
N SER A 31 -10.99 5.38 8.74
CA SER A 31 -12.33 5.19 8.16
C SER A 31 -12.44 5.90 6.81
N VAL A 32 -12.97 5.21 5.81
CA VAL A 32 -13.16 5.75 4.45
C VAL A 32 -14.62 5.57 4.05
N GLU A 33 -15.31 6.68 3.75
CA GLU A 33 -16.71 6.63 3.30
C GLU A 33 -16.83 6.70 1.77
N ALA A 34 -15.80 7.19 1.09
CA ALA A 34 -15.81 7.36 -0.36
C ALA A 34 -15.98 6.04 -1.12
N ASN A 35 -16.63 6.12 -2.28
CA ASN A 35 -16.74 5.01 -3.23
C ASN A 35 -15.49 4.86 -4.09
N THR A 36 -14.81 5.97 -4.37
CA THR A 36 -13.54 5.99 -5.10
C THR A 36 -12.47 6.54 -4.18
N LEU A 37 -11.34 5.84 -4.13
CA LEU A 37 -10.20 6.22 -3.30
C LEU A 37 -8.96 6.32 -4.17
N TYR A 38 -8.29 7.45 -4.10
CA TYR A 38 -7.05 7.70 -4.82
C TYR A 38 -5.87 7.35 -3.92
N LEU A 39 -4.97 6.52 -4.43
CA LEU A 39 -3.80 6.05 -3.71
C LEU A 39 -2.53 6.55 -4.40
N ARG A 40 -1.53 6.94 -3.60
CA ARG A 40 -0.23 7.37 -4.10
C ARG A 40 0.89 6.89 -3.19
N VAL A 41 2.01 6.53 -3.80
CA VAL A 41 3.28 6.37 -3.13
C VAL A 41 4.29 7.31 -3.78
N ASN A 42 5.09 8.00 -2.97
CA ASN A 42 6.23 8.76 -3.46
C ASN A 42 7.50 8.12 -2.94
N PHE A 43 8.41 7.81 -3.85
CA PHE A 43 9.72 7.23 -3.57
C PHE A 43 10.81 8.25 -3.87
N ASP A 44 11.78 8.40 -2.97
CA ASP A 44 12.89 9.36 -3.09
C ASP A 44 14.26 8.68 -3.30
N GLY A 45 14.28 7.38 -3.57
CA GLY A 45 15.50 6.57 -3.67
C GLY A 45 15.86 5.83 -2.37
N TYR A 46 15.44 6.35 -1.21
CA TYR A 46 15.75 5.74 0.09
C TYR A 46 14.51 5.35 0.88
N ARG A 47 13.43 6.11 0.73
CA ARG A 47 12.19 5.95 1.47
C ARG A 47 10.97 6.11 0.58
N TYR A 48 9.90 5.45 0.96
CA TYR A 48 8.59 5.62 0.35
C TYR A 48 7.57 6.14 1.37
N GLN A 49 6.78 7.14 0.97
CA GLN A 49 5.68 7.69 1.75
C GLN A 49 4.36 7.47 1.00
N PHE A 50 3.44 6.81 1.68
CA PHE A 50 2.09 6.58 1.18
C PHE A 50 1.14 7.74 1.51
N ARG A 51 0.22 8.00 0.59
CA ARG A 51 -0.83 9.00 0.70
C ARG A 51 -2.13 8.48 0.08
N TYR A 52 -3.24 9.01 0.57
CA TYR A 52 -4.57 8.78 0.00
C TYR A 52 -5.32 10.10 -0.18
N SER A 53 -6.36 10.06 -1.00
CA SER A 53 -7.30 11.16 -1.19
C SER A 53 -8.66 10.61 -1.59
N GLU A 54 -9.73 11.25 -1.13
CA GLU A 54 -11.12 10.92 -1.51
C GLU A 54 -11.63 11.79 -2.68
N ASP A 55 -10.89 12.84 -3.04
CA ASP A 55 -11.26 13.83 -4.06
C ASP A 55 -10.16 14.10 -5.11
N ALA A 56 -9.06 13.34 -5.06
CA ALA A 56 -7.83 13.52 -5.86
C ALA A 56 -7.10 14.87 -5.67
N ILE A 57 -7.60 15.76 -4.81
CA ILE A 57 -7.10 17.12 -4.60
C ILE A 57 -6.40 17.20 -3.24
N ASN A 58 -7.09 16.80 -2.19
CA ASN A 58 -6.64 16.84 -0.81
C ASN A 58 -5.99 15.51 -0.43
N TRP A 59 -4.65 15.49 -0.44
CA TRP A 59 -3.86 14.30 -0.14
C TRP A 59 -3.42 14.25 1.32
N LYS A 60 -3.75 13.15 2.01
CA LYS A 60 -3.39 12.88 3.40
C LYS A 60 -2.34 11.78 3.45
N LYS A 61 -1.38 11.86 4.38
CA LYS A 61 -0.40 10.79 4.61
C LYS A 61 -1.05 9.60 5.32
N VAL A 62 -0.60 8.40 5.00
CA VAL A 62 -0.87 7.18 5.79
C VAL A 62 0.44 6.71 6.39
N GLY A 63 0.50 6.66 7.73
CA GLY A 63 1.71 6.31 8.45
C GLY A 63 2.90 7.24 8.18
N THR A 64 4.08 6.82 8.61
CA THR A 64 5.35 7.51 8.37
C THR A 64 6.02 7.00 7.08
N ALA A 65 7.10 7.67 6.65
CA ALA A 65 7.89 7.20 5.52
C ALA A 65 8.68 5.94 5.91
N VAL A 66 8.70 4.94 5.03
CA VAL A 66 9.30 3.62 5.28
C VAL A 66 10.58 3.48 4.46
N SER A 67 11.57 2.77 5.00
CA SER A 67 12.85 2.48 4.32
C SER A 67 12.64 1.54 3.13
N ALA A 68 13.33 1.79 2.02
CA ALA A 68 13.38 0.89 0.87
C ALA A 68 14.45 -0.21 0.97
N VAL A 69 15.31 -0.16 1.99
CA VAL A 69 16.36 -1.17 2.20
C VAL A 69 15.77 -2.59 2.26
N PRO A 70 14.70 -2.88 3.03
CA PRO A 70 14.22 -4.26 3.20
C PRO A 70 13.67 -4.90 1.91
N ILE A 71 13.23 -4.11 0.94
CA ILE A 71 12.69 -4.60 -0.35
C ILE A 71 13.75 -4.66 -1.46
N SER A 72 15.01 -4.42 -1.13
CA SER A 72 16.14 -4.55 -2.06
C SER A 72 16.74 -5.96 -2.04
N ASP A 73 17.59 -6.26 -3.03
CA ASP A 73 18.34 -7.52 -3.05
C ASP A 73 19.23 -7.68 -1.82
N GLU A 74 19.67 -6.60 -1.16
CA GLU A 74 20.46 -6.68 0.08
C GLU A 74 19.62 -6.65 1.36
N GLY A 75 18.29 -6.50 1.24
CA GLY A 75 17.39 -6.22 2.36
C GLY A 75 16.87 -7.41 3.15
N SER A 76 16.77 -8.57 2.52
CA SER A 76 16.22 -9.79 3.14
C SER A 76 17.31 -10.59 3.88
N ASP A 77 16.97 -11.77 4.41
CA ASP A 77 17.91 -12.78 4.94
C ASP A 77 18.10 -13.99 4.00
N ASP A 78 17.33 -14.09 2.89
CA ASP A 78 17.40 -15.21 1.92
C ASP A 78 18.64 -15.14 1.00
N ILE A 79 19.19 -16.24 0.49
CA ILE A 79 20.32 -16.19 -0.46
C ILE A 79 19.90 -16.05 -1.93
N PHE A 80 18.61 -16.26 -2.27
CA PHE A 80 18.13 -16.21 -3.65
C PHE A 80 17.25 -14.98 -3.92
N ARG A 81 17.86 -13.87 -4.37
CA ARG A 81 17.17 -12.59 -4.62
C ARG A 81 17.63 -11.98 -5.95
N PHE A 82 16.72 -11.89 -6.92
CA PHE A 82 17.07 -11.50 -8.30
C PHE A 82 15.99 -10.65 -9.00
N THR A 83 15.00 -10.12 -8.26
CA THR A 83 13.88 -9.38 -8.86
C THR A 83 13.99 -7.88 -8.63
N GLY A 84 14.18 -7.47 -7.38
CA GLY A 84 14.08 -6.09 -6.95
C GLY A 84 12.63 -5.59 -6.69
N PRO A 85 12.49 -4.32 -6.27
CA PRO A 85 11.23 -3.71 -5.88
C PRO A 85 10.22 -3.59 -7.04
N MET A 86 8.94 -3.82 -6.73
CA MET A 86 7.83 -3.57 -7.66
C MET A 86 6.75 -2.73 -6.99
N VAL A 87 6.02 -1.94 -7.79
CA VAL A 87 4.81 -1.24 -7.37
C VAL A 87 3.66 -1.69 -8.26
N GLY A 88 2.51 -1.95 -7.65
CA GLY A 88 1.35 -2.44 -8.39
C GLY A 88 0.07 -2.35 -7.57
N MET A 89 -0.98 -2.93 -8.13
CA MET A 89 -2.32 -2.99 -7.55
C MET A 89 -2.75 -4.45 -7.50
N PHE A 90 -3.43 -4.84 -6.43
CA PHE A 90 -3.97 -6.20 -6.29
C PHE A 90 -5.25 -6.18 -5.46
N VAL A 91 -6.04 -7.23 -5.61
CA VAL A 91 -7.20 -7.53 -4.77
C VAL A 91 -7.03 -8.95 -4.23
N CYS A 92 -7.39 -9.14 -2.96
CA CYS A 92 -7.38 -10.45 -2.32
C CYS A 92 -8.72 -10.67 -1.64
N ASP A 93 -9.44 -11.72 -2.06
CA ASP A 93 -10.68 -12.15 -1.43
C ASP A 93 -10.45 -13.48 -0.71
N VAL A 94 -10.21 -13.41 0.59
CA VAL A 94 -10.03 -14.59 1.44
C VAL A 94 -11.35 -15.31 1.74
N SER A 95 -12.50 -14.70 1.44
CA SER A 95 -13.81 -15.31 1.67
C SER A 95 -14.25 -16.26 0.55
N GLY A 96 -13.60 -16.18 -0.63
CA GLY A 96 -13.96 -16.97 -1.81
C GLY A 96 -15.28 -16.56 -2.47
N GLN A 97 -15.80 -15.37 -2.16
CA GLN A 97 -17.08 -14.86 -2.68
C GLN A 97 -16.95 -14.21 -4.06
N GLY A 98 -15.75 -14.15 -4.63
CA GLY A 98 -15.48 -13.50 -5.92
C GLY A 98 -15.57 -11.98 -5.82
N ARG A 99 -15.19 -11.40 -4.66
CA ARG A 99 -15.11 -9.95 -4.50
C ARG A 99 -14.04 -9.39 -5.41
N TYR A 100 -14.36 -8.29 -6.07
CA TYR A 100 -13.49 -7.61 -7.02
C TYR A 100 -13.21 -6.17 -6.56
N ALA A 101 -12.16 -5.58 -7.12
CA ALA A 101 -11.84 -4.17 -6.98
C ALA A 101 -11.60 -3.59 -8.39
N ASP A 102 -12.26 -2.49 -8.70
CA ASP A 102 -12.09 -1.78 -9.96
C ASP A 102 -10.99 -0.72 -9.83
N PHE A 103 -9.94 -0.85 -10.63
CA PHE A 103 -8.85 0.13 -10.69
C PHE A 103 -9.00 0.98 -11.94
N GLY A 104 -9.34 2.27 -11.75
CA GLY A 104 -9.62 3.18 -12.87
C GLY A 104 -8.38 3.56 -13.69
N TYR A 105 -7.21 3.66 -13.06
CA TYR A 105 -5.94 3.94 -13.72
C TYR A 105 -4.74 3.54 -12.84
N PHE A 106 -3.56 3.47 -13.45
CA PHE A 106 -2.27 3.42 -12.78
C PHE A 106 -1.34 4.44 -13.43
N ASP A 107 -0.81 5.36 -12.64
CA ASP A 107 0.09 6.42 -13.10
C ASP A 107 1.45 6.29 -12.44
N TYR A 108 2.50 6.25 -13.27
CA TYR A 108 3.90 6.15 -12.84
C TYR A 108 4.69 7.30 -13.44
N GLN A 109 5.28 8.11 -12.57
CA GLN A 109 6.06 9.29 -12.95
C GLN A 109 7.41 9.23 -12.26
N GLU A 110 8.48 9.13 -13.06
CA GLU A 110 9.84 9.30 -12.59
C GLU A 110 10.13 10.78 -12.31
N LYS A 111 10.95 11.04 -11.29
CA LYS A 111 11.52 12.36 -11.06
C LYS A 111 13.01 12.27 -11.40
N HIS A 112 13.42 13.05 -12.39
CA HIS A 112 14.82 13.24 -12.75
C HIS A 112 15.47 14.32 -11.88
#